data_AF-A0A915P1G4-F1
#
_entry.id   AF-A0A915P1G4-F1
#
_cell.length_a   1.000
_cell.length_b   1.000
_cell.length_c   1.000
_cell.angle_alpha   90.00
_cell.angle_beta   90.00
_cell.angle_gamma   90.00
#
_symmetry.space_group_name_H-M   'P 1'
#
loop_
_entity.id
_entity.type
_entity.pdbx_description
1 polymer ?
#
loop_
_entity_poly.entity_id
_entity_poly.type
_entity_poly.pdbx_seq_one_letter_code
_entity_poly.pdbx_strand_id
1 'polypeptide(L)'
;DVVNWLRQNPKLEKCKIAEYICHRKRPEVLRAFVESFEFHGLRLDLALRQFLETFRLPGDAAEIDKIINHFSDGAPELSPPN
;
A
#
# COMPACT_ATOMS: atom_id res chain seq x y z
N ASP A 1 -6.94 -11.75 -6.15
CA ASP A 1 -6.65 -11.63 -7.59
C ASP A 1 -6.47 -10.23 -8.15
N VAL A 2 -7.28 -9.22 -7.79
CA VAL A 2 -7.12 -7.85 -8.36
C VAL A 2 -5.77 -7.19 -8.02
N VAL A 3 -5.26 -7.43 -6.82
CA VAL A 3 -3.99 -6.91 -6.31
C VAL A 3 -2.80 -7.45 -7.10
N ASN A 4 -2.79 -8.76 -7.37
CA ASN A 4 -1.78 -9.39 -8.20
C ASN A 4 -1.83 -8.87 -9.64
N TRP A 5 -3.03 -8.63 -10.17
CA TRP A 5 -3.18 -8.02 -11.49
C TRP A 5 -2.63 -6.58 -11.54
N LEU A 6 -2.90 -5.75 -10.52
CA LEU A 6 -2.35 -4.39 -10.43
C LEU A 6 -0.81 -4.39 -10.39
N ARG A 7 -0.20 -5.38 -9.74
CA ARG A 7 1.26 -5.53 -9.63
C ARG A 7 1.92 -6.13 -10.87
N GLN A 8 1.28 -7.10 -11.50
CA GLN A 8 1.84 -7.83 -12.66
C GLN A 8 1.71 -7.07 -13.98
N ASN A 9 0.94 -5.99 -14.03
CA ASN A 9 0.76 -5.21 -15.24
C ASN A 9 1.61 -3.93 -15.23
N PRO A 10 2.83 -3.95 -15.81
CA PRO A 10 3.68 -2.77 -15.91
C PRO A 10 3.11 -1.66 -16.82
N LYS A 11 2.07 -1.99 -17.60
CA LYS A 11 1.33 -1.03 -18.44
C LYS A 11 0.31 -0.20 -17.65
N LEU A 12 0.03 -0.54 -16.38
CA LEU A 12 -0.86 0.28 -15.56
C LEU A 12 -0.13 1.53 -15.08
N GLU A 13 -0.82 2.65 -15.25
CA GLU A 13 -0.40 3.94 -14.73
C GLU A 13 -0.34 3.88 -13.19
N LYS A 14 0.86 4.10 -12.64
CA LYS A 14 1.10 4.11 -11.18
C LYS A 14 0.20 5.10 -10.43
N CYS A 15 -0.19 6.21 -11.07
CA CYS A 15 -1.16 7.15 -10.52
C CYS A 15 -2.56 6.54 -10.39
N LYS A 16 -3.01 5.75 -11.38
CA LYS A 16 -4.32 5.10 -11.31
C LYS A 16 -4.36 3.97 -10.30
N ILE A 17 -3.25 3.27 -10.10
CA ILE A 17 -3.12 2.28 -9.02
C ILE A 17 -3.30 2.99 -7.66
N ALA A 18 -2.59 4.10 -7.43
CA ALA A 18 -2.69 4.91 -6.21
C ALA A 18 -4.13 5.39 -5.97
N GLU A 19 -4.79 5.94 -6.99
CA GLU A 19 -6.17 6.40 -6.90
C GLU A 19 -7.15 5.23 -6.63
N TYR A 20 -6.91 4.06 -7.23
CA TYR A 20 -7.75 2.89 -7.07
C TYR A 20 -7.67 2.28 -5.66
N ILE A 21 -6.46 2.20 -5.10
CA ILE A 21 -6.23 1.70 -3.74
C ILE A 21 -6.64 2.74 -2.68
N CYS A 22 -6.45 4.04 -2.93
CA CYS A 22 -6.82 5.12 -2.02
C CYS A 22 -8.33 5.45 -2.06
N HIS A 23 -9.08 4.77 -2.93
CA HIS A 23 -10.51 5.02 -3.09
C HIS A 23 -11.28 4.65 -1.82
N ARG A 24 -11.86 5.67 -1.15
CA ARG A 24 -12.65 5.55 0.10
C ARG A 24 -13.77 4.51 0.11
N LYS A 25 -14.16 3.99 -1.05
CA LYS A 25 -15.25 3.01 -1.18
C LYS A 25 -14.77 1.57 -0.96
N ARG A 26 -13.46 1.29 -1.00
CA ARG A 26 -12.92 -0.09 -0.97
C ARG A 26 -11.63 -0.18 -0.15
N PRO A 27 -11.68 0.05 1.17
CA PRO A 27 -10.53 -0.12 2.06
C PRO A 27 -9.99 -1.56 2.04
N GLU A 28 -10.86 -2.55 1.80
CA GLU A 28 -10.51 -3.96 1.62
C GLU A 28 -9.50 -4.21 0.49
N VAL A 29 -9.55 -3.43 -0.60
CA VAL A 29 -8.60 -3.57 -1.72
C VAL A 29 -7.23 -3.07 -1.29
N LEU A 30 -7.16 -1.95 -0.56
CA LEU A 30 -5.93 -1.43 -0.01
C LEU A 30 -5.34 -2.39 1.01
N ARG A 31 -6.16 -2.96 1.90
CA ARG A 31 -5.71 -3.96 2.87
C ARG A 31 -5.19 -5.22 2.20
N ALA A 32 -5.94 -5.79 1.25
CA ALA A 32 -5.46 -6.91 0.44
C ALA A 32 -4.22 -6.55 -0.40
N PHE A 33 -4.08 -5.29 -0.81
CA PHE A 33 -2.89 -4.79 -1.51
C PHE A 33 -1.69 -4.82 -0.59
N VAL A 34 -1.80 -4.26 0.62
CA VAL A 34 -0.78 -4.26 1.68
C VAL A 34 -0.45 -5.70 2.12
N GLU A 35 -1.45 -6.54 2.42
CA GLU A 35 -1.27 -7.96 2.81
C GLU A 35 -0.63 -8.80 1.69
N SER A 36 -0.74 -8.38 0.42
CA SER A 36 -0.04 -9.04 -0.69
C SER A 36 1.45 -8.69 -0.75
N PHE A 37 1.91 -7.64 -0.06
CA PHE A 37 3.34 -7.43 0.16
C PHE A 37 3.74 -8.27 1.36
N GLU A 38 4.82 -9.01 1.20
CA GLU A 38 5.41 -9.79 2.27
C GLU A 38 6.25 -8.84 3.14
N PHE A 39 5.60 -8.07 4.02
CA PHE A 39 6.28 -7.15 4.95
C PHE A 39 6.89 -7.85 6.16
N HIS A 40 6.72 -9.17 6.28
CA HIS A 40 7.13 -9.97 7.42
C HIS A 40 8.66 -9.90 7.60
N GLY A 41 9.12 -9.31 8.71
CA GLY A 41 10.55 -9.13 9.01
C GLY A 41 11.25 -7.99 8.25
N LEU A 42 10.54 -7.20 7.43
CA LEU A 42 11.09 -6.00 6.80
C LEU A 42 11.03 -4.80 7.75
N ARG A 43 12.06 -3.95 7.72
CA ARG A 43 12.02 -2.67 8.43
C ARG A 43 10.91 -1.79 7.83
N LEU A 44 10.24 -1.01 8.68
CA LEU A 44 9.21 -0.03 8.29
C LEU A 44 9.62 0.79 7.06
N ASP A 45 10.85 1.31 7.06
CA ASP A 45 11.40 2.12 5.95
C ASP A 45 11.49 1.35 4.62
N LEU A 46 11.90 0.08 4.66
CA LEU A 46 11.98 -0.78 3.49
C LEU A 46 10.59 -1.14 2.96
N ALA A 47 9.67 -1.48 3.86
CA ALA A 47 8.28 -1.77 3.54
C ALA A 47 7.62 -0.55 2.89
N LEU A 48 7.81 0.65 3.48
CA LEU A 48 7.32 1.90 2.92
C LEU A 48 7.90 2.13 1.53
N ARG A 49 9.22 2.00 1.36
CA ARG A 49 9.89 2.19 0.07
C ARG A 49 9.33 1.26 -1.01
N GLN A 50 9.21 -0.03 -0.72
CA GLN A 50 8.63 -1.01 -1.66
C GLN A 50 7.19 -0.66 -2.02
N PHE A 51 6.40 -0.27 -1.02
CA PHE A 51 5.02 0.14 -1.21
C PHE A 51 4.93 1.37 -2.14
N LEU A 52 5.73 2.40 -1.85
CA LEU A 52 5.84 3.62 -2.65
C LEU A 52 6.49 3.43 -4.02
N GLU A 53 7.16 2.30 -4.28
CA GLU A 53 7.73 2.00 -5.59
C GLU A 53 6.67 1.43 -6.55
N THR A 54 5.65 0.76 -6.00
CA THR A 54 4.57 0.13 -6.79
C THR A 54 3.52 1.11 -7.30
N PHE A 55 3.31 2.23 -6.63
CA PHE A 55 2.39 3.29 -7.07
C PHE A 55 2.99 4.66 -6.76
N ARG A 56 2.50 5.71 -7.43
CA ARG A 56 3.05 7.05 -7.20
C ARG A 56 2.35 7.66 -5.99
N LEU A 57 3.12 8.13 -5.01
CA LEU A 57 2.56 8.84 -3.87
C LEU A 57 1.81 10.09 -4.39
N PRO A 58 0.52 10.25 -4.07
CA PRO A 58 -0.22 11.46 -4.39
C PRO A 58 0.38 12.65 -3.64
N GLY A 59 0.43 13.82 -4.30
CA GLY A 59 1.00 15.05 -3.72
C GLY A 59 0.11 15.72 -2.67
N ASP A 60 -1.15 15.27 -2.54
CA ASP A 60 -2.10 15.78 -1.56
C ASP A 60 -1.87 15.17 -0.18
N ALA A 61 -1.64 16.04 0.82
CA ALA A 61 -1.41 15.63 2.20
C ALA A 61 -2.54 14.71 2.74
N ALA A 62 -3.79 14.96 2.33
CA ALA A 62 -4.95 14.16 2.73
C ALA A 62 -4.96 12.75 2.13
N GLU A 63 -4.24 12.50 1.04
CA GLU A 63 -4.08 11.15 0.48
C GLU A 63 -2.88 10.43 1.12
N ILE A 64 -1.79 11.14 1.36
CA ILE A 64 -0.62 10.62 2.08
C ILE A 64 -1.04 10.09 3.45
N ASP A 65 -1.80 10.89 4.20
CA ASP A 65 -2.29 10.51 5.52
C ASP A 65 -3.15 9.23 5.50
N LYS A 66 -4.01 9.05 4.49
CA LYS A 66 -4.80 7.83 4.33
C LYS A 66 -3.94 6.61 4.07
N ILE A 67 -2.94 6.76 3.20
CA ILE A 67 -2.01 5.69 2.83
C ILE A 67 -1.22 5.25 4.06
N ILE A 68 -0.68 6.21 4.83
CA ILE A 68 0.05 5.96 6.08
C ILE A 68 -0.84 5.27 7.13
N ASN A 69 -2.08 5.76 7.31
CA ASN A 69 -3.03 5.18 8.26
C ASN A 69 -3.40 3.73 7.89
N HIS A 70 -3.69 3.45 6.61
CA HIS A 70 -3.98 2.09 6.16
C HIS A 70 -2.77 1.17 6.21
N PHE A 71 -1.59 1.71 5.89
CA PHE A 71 -0.35 0.95 6.00
C PHE A 71 -0.10 0.54 7.47
N SER A 72 -0.37 1.43 8.42
CA SER A 72 -0.26 1.12 9.85
C SER A 72 -1.29 0.08 10.32
N ASP A 73 -2.53 0.14 9.80
CA ASP A 73 -3.58 -0.85 10.09
C ASP A 73 -3.25 -2.25 9.55
N GLY A 74 -2.70 -2.32 8.32
CA GLY A 74 -2.31 -3.56 7.67
C GLY A 74 -0.93 -4.10 8.07
N ALA A 75 -0.16 -3.36 8.87
CA ALA A 75 1.14 -3.79 9.40
C ALA A 75 1.11 -4.05 10.94
N PRO A 76 0.15 -4.82 11.49
CA PRO A 76 0.09 -5.09 12.93
C PRO A 76 1.34 -5.84 13.44
N GLU A 77 2.07 -6.52 12.54
CA GLU A 77 3.28 -7.29 12.86
C GLU A 77 4.58 -6.45 12.95
N LEU A 78 4.55 -5.14 12.68
CA LEU A 78 5.72 -4.27 12.90
C LEU A 78 5.86 -3.83 14.37
N SER A 79 4.96 -4.30 15.24
CA SER A 79 5.11 -4.19 16.69
C SER A 79 6.22 -5.14 17.15
N PRO A 80 7.34 -4.67 17.74
CA PRO A 80 8.30 -5.58 18.34
C PRO A 80 7.60 -6.38 19.45
N PRO A 81 7.91 -7.69 19.63
CA PRO A 81 7.52 -8.36 20.87
C PRO A 81 8.28 -7.67 22.02
N ASN A 82 7.51 -6.97 22.85
CA ASN A 82 7.77 -6.56 24.24
C ASN A 82 9.23 -6.36 24.68
#